data_AF-R9L566-F1
#
_entry.id   AF-R9L566-F1
#
_cell.length_a   1.000
_cell.length_b   1.000
_cell.length_c   1.000
_cell.angle_alpha   90.00
_cell.angle_beta   90.00
_cell.angle_gamma   90.00
#
_symmetry.space_group_name_H-M   'P 1'
#
loop_
_entity.id
_entity.type
_entity.pdbx_description
1 polymer ?
#
loop_
_entity_poly.entity_id
_entity_poly.type
_entity_poly.pdbx_seq_one_letter_code
_entity_poly.pdbx_strand_id
1 'polypeptide(L)' 'MPKLAFAGEADRIVYGENFGRVTVDIAGALRKNEPTLRQFGWDVVIIPGNVMDHTKAMQPETVLPVIKPWLAANLL' A
#
# COMPACT_ATOMS: atom_id res chain seq x y z
N MET A 1 5.42 -3.19 18.34
CA MET A 1 4.09 -3.31 17.71
C MET A 1 4.30 -3.72 16.26
N PRO A 2 3.55 -4.70 15.74
CA PRO A 2 3.56 -5.04 14.33
C PRO A 2 3.10 -3.87 13.46
N LYS A 3 3.78 -3.65 12.33
CA LYS A 3 3.49 -2.54 11.42
C LYS A 3 3.56 -3.03 9.97
N LEU A 4 2.45 -2.90 9.24
CA LEU A 4 2.35 -3.25 7.83
C LEU A 4 2.00 -1.99 7.03
N ALA A 5 2.74 -1.75 5.95
CA ALA A 5 2.37 -0.81 4.90
C ALA A 5 2.13 -1.57 3.60
N PHE A 6 1.04 -1.27 2.91
CA PHE A 6 0.76 -1.87 1.61
C PHE A 6 0.06 -0.90 0.67
N ALA A 7 0.23 -1.12 -0.63
CA ALA A 7 -0.48 -0.39 -1.68
C ALA A 7 -0.53 -1.22 -2.96
N GLY A 8 -1.43 -0.86 -3.87
CA GLY A 8 -1.42 -1.40 -5.24
C GLY A 8 -0.19 -0.94 -6.02
N GLU A 9 0.25 -1.73 -7.00
CA GLU A 9 1.43 -1.39 -7.82
C GLU A 9 1.30 -0.07 -8.61
N ALA A 10 0.07 0.37 -8.89
CA ALA A 10 -0.27 1.60 -9.57
C ALA A 10 -1.09 2.55 -8.68
N ASP A 11 -0.93 2.45 -7.36
CA ASP A 11 -1.63 3.31 -6.39
C ASP A 11 -1.16 4.76 -6.48
N ARG A 12 -1.88 5.50 -7.33
CA ARG A 12 -1.69 6.92 -7.60
C ARG A 12 -3.06 7.58 -7.69
N ILE A 13 -3.29 8.58 -6.84
CA ILE A 13 -4.53 9.35 -6.81
C ILE A 13 -4.25 10.72 -7.42
N VAL A 14 -4.98 11.06 -8.49
CA VAL A 14 -4.92 12.37 -9.13
C VAL A 14 -6.13 13.18 -8.67
N TYR A 15 -5.87 14.22 -7.90
CA TYR A 15 -6.91 15.14 -7.47
C TYR A 15 -7.04 16.30 -8.45
N GLY A 16 -8.29 16.66 -8.79
CA GLY A 16 -8.60 17.73 -9.73
C GLY A 16 -8.39 19.15 -9.16
N GLU A 17 -8.91 20.15 -9.87
CA GLU A 17 -8.68 21.57 -9.56
C GLU A 17 -9.15 21.98 -8.16
N ASN A 18 -10.27 21.40 -7.70
CA ASN A 18 -10.83 21.63 -6.36
C ASN A 18 -9.87 21.23 -5.21
N PHE A 19 -8.80 20.52 -5.55
CA PHE A 19 -7.80 19.99 -4.62
C PHE A 19 -6.38 20.39 -5.06
N GLY A 20 -6.24 21.48 -5.82
CA GLY A 20 -4.94 22.04 -6.19
C GLY A 20 -4.18 21.27 -7.27
N ARG A 21 -4.86 20.39 -8.04
CA ARG A 21 -4.23 19.57 -9.10
C ARG A 21 -3.10 18.66 -8.58
N VAL A 22 -3.20 18.21 -7.33
CA VAL A 22 -2.17 17.40 -6.67
C VAL A 22 -2.27 15.94 -7.09
N THR A 23 -1.11 15.31 -7.30
CA THR A 23 -0.99 13.85 -7.39
C THR A 23 -0.44 13.31 -6.08
N VAL A 24 -1.10 12.31 -5.51
CA VAL A 24 -0.57 11.50 -4.41
C VAL A 24 -0.11 10.17 -5.00
N ASP A 25 1.21 9.96 -5.06
CA ASP A 25 1.84 8.72 -5.55
C ASP A 25 2.24 7.82 -4.37
N ILE A 26 1.30 7.00 -3.91
CA ILE A 26 1.49 6.13 -2.74
C ILE A 26 2.45 5.00 -3.09
N ALA A 27 2.25 4.35 -4.24
CA ALA A 27 3.09 3.25 -4.69
C ALA A 27 4.55 3.69 -4.90
N GLY A 28 4.77 4.85 -5.51
CA GLY A 28 6.09 5.44 -5.67
C GLY A 28 6.75 5.79 -4.34
N ALA A 29 6.00 6.40 -3.41
CA ALA A 29 6.51 6.74 -2.08
C ALA A 29 6.91 5.49 -1.27
N LEU A 30 6.09 4.43 -1.29
CA LEU A 30 6.40 3.18 -0.60
C LEU A 30 7.63 2.51 -1.20
N ARG A 31 7.72 2.36 -2.53
CA ARG A 31 8.90 1.77 -3.20
C ARG A 31 10.18 2.52 -2.87
N LYS A 32 10.14 3.86 -2.94
CA LYS A 32 11.31 4.70 -2.64
C LYS A 32 11.81 4.52 -1.21
N ASN A 33 10.90 4.38 -0.25
CA ASN A 33 11.22 4.35 1.18
C ASN A 33 11.20 2.94 1.79
N GLU A 34 10.95 1.90 0.99
CA GLU A 34 10.85 0.53 1.46
C GLU A 34 12.06 0.09 2.31
N PRO A 35 13.32 0.34 1.91
CA PRO A 35 14.48 -0.03 2.74
C PRO A 35 14.43 0.63 4.12
N THR A 36 14.09 1.92 4.18
CA THR A 36 13.99 2.70 5.42
C THR A 36 12.83 2.21 6.30
N LEU A 37 11.68 1.92 5.69
CA LEU A 37 10.53 1.36 6.40
C LEU A 37 10.88 0.01 7.04
N ARG A 38 11.53 -0.88 6.28
CA ARG A 38 12.00 -2.19 6.77
C ARG A 38 13.03 -2.04 7.89
N GLN A 39 13.97 -1.10 7.79
CA GLN A 39 14.91 -0.79 8.88
C GLN A 39 14.19 -0.34 10.17
N PHE A 40 13.07 0.38 10.04
CA PHE A 40 12.22 0.75 11.16
C PHE A 40 11.26 -0.36 11.61
N GLY A 41 11.40 -1.58 11.10
CA GLY A 41 10.57 -2.73 11.49
C GLY A 41 9.15 -2.67 10.93
N TRP A 42 8.97 -2.10 9.74
CA TRP A 42 7.73 -2.24 8.97
C TRP A 42 7.87 -3.36 7.95
N ASP A 43 6.82 -4.15 7.80
CA ASP A 43 6.61 -4.94 6.59
C ASP A 43 6.02 -4.05 5.50
N VAL A 44 6.51 -4.22 4.27
CA VAL A 44 6.03 -3.48 3.10
C VAL A 44 5.59 -4.48 2.03
N VAL A 45 4.40 -4.27 1.49
CA VAL A 45 3.83 -5.10 0.41
C VAL A 45 3.30 -4.21 -0.71
N ILE A 46 3.85 -4.37 -1.91
CA ILE A 46 3.26 -3.80 -3.13
C ILE A 46 2.44 -4.90 -3.80
N ILE A 47 1.12 -4.70 -3.88
CA ILE A 47 0.18 -5.68 -4.43
C ILE A 47 0.23 -5.60 -5.97
N PRO A 48 0.71 -6.65 -6.66
CA PRO A 48 0.79 -6.64 -8.12
C PRO A 48 -0.58 -6.84 -8.77
N GLY A 49 -0.73 -6.48 -10.04
CA GLY A 49 -1.93 -6.76 -10.83
C GLY A 49 -2.08 -5.82 -12.04
N ASN A 50 -3.05 -6.07 -12.91
CA ASN A 50 -3.24 -5.23 -14.11
C ASN A 50 -3.79 -3.84 -13.75
N VAL A 51 -2.89 -2.88 -13.51
CA VAL A 51 -3.18 -1.52 -13.04
C VAL A 51 -3.88 -1.56 -11.68
N MET A 52 -3.19 -2.09 -10.67
CA MET A 52 -3.68 -2.14 -9.28
C MET A 52 -3.61 -0.74 -8.65
N ASP A 53 -4.65 0.05 -8.87
CA ASP A 53 -4.82 1.39 -8.27
C ASP A 53 -5.29 1.33 -6.81
N HIS A 54 -5.45 2.50 -6.19
CA HIS A 54 -5.89 2.65 -4.81
C HIS A 54 -7.17 1.87 -4.50
N THR A 55 -8.20 2.02 -5.35
CA THR A 55 -9.52 1.47 -5.08
C THR A 55 -9.54 -0.04 -5.22
N LYS A 56 -8.82 -0.60 -6.20
CA LYS A 56 -8.70 -2.04 -6.41
C LYS A 56 -7.88 -2.72 -5.32
N ALA A 57 -6.80 -2.07 -4.87
CA ALA A 57 -5.96 -2.56 -3.78
C ALA A 57 -6.74 -2.70 -2.47
N MET A 58 -7.72 -1.82 -2.24
CA MET A 58 -8.55 -1.81 -1.02
C MET A 58 -9.81 -2.70 -1.11
N GLN A 59 -10.10 -3.33 -2.26
CA GLN A 59 -11.22 -4.27 -2.35
C GLN A 59 -10.96 -5.48 -1.44
N PRO A 60 -11.99 -6.00 -0.74
CA PRO A 60 -11.83 -7.13 0.19
C PRO A 60 -11.14 -8.34 -0.43
N GLU A 61 -11.46 -8.69 -1.68
CA GLU A 61 -10.90 -9.84 -2.39
C GLU A 61 -9.39 -9.68 -2.62
N THR A 62 -8.91 -8.45 -2.71
CA THR A 62 -7.50 -8.12 -2.91
C THR A 62 -6.75 -7.97 -1.58
N VAL A 63 -7.32 -7.24 -0.62
CA VAL A 63 -6.59 -6.85 0.60
C VAL A 63 -6.63 -7.91 1.70
N LEU A 64 -7.72 -8.67 1.82
CA LEU A 64 -7.86 -9.66 2.88
C LEU A 64 -6.83 -10.81 2.78
N PRO A 65 -6.46 -11.32 1.58
CA PRO A 65 -5.36 -12.27 1.43
C PRO A 65 -3.99 -11.75 1.88
N VAL A 66 -3.80 -10.42 1.96
CA VAL A 66 -2.56 -9.80 2.46
C VAL A 66 -2.61 -9.65 3.98
N ILE A 67 -3.67 -9.00 4.49
CA ILE A 67 -3.74 -8.62 5.91
C ILE A 67 -3.96 -9.83 6.83
N LYS A 68 -4.83 -10.78 6.45
CA LYS A 68 -5.19 -11.91 7.33
C LYS A 68 -3.98 -12.78 7.72
N PRO A 69 -3.17 -13.32 6.79
CA PRO A 69 -2.01 -14.11 7.17
C PRO A 69 -0.96 -13.28 7.93
N TRP A 70 -0.80 -11.99 7.58
CA TRP A 70 0.13 -11.11 8.28
C TRP A 70 -0.27 -10.91 9.75
N LEU A 71 -1.55 -10.63 10.03
CA LEU A 71 -2.05 -10.50 11.40
C LEU A 71 -1.88 -11.80 12.18
N ALA A 72 -2.23 -12.94 11.57
CA ALA A 72 -2.10 -14.24 12.23
C ALA A 72 -0.65 -14.59 12.59
N ALA A 73 0.33 -14.12 11.81
CA ALA A 73 1.75 -14.35 12.08
C ALA A 73 2.37 -13.39 13.11
N ASN A 74 1.71 -12.26 13.40
CA ASN A 74 2.31 -11.16 14.18
C ASN A 74 1.55 -10.80 15.47
N LEU A 75 0.31 -11.27 15.64
CA LEU A 75 -0.56 -10.91 16.77
C LEU A 75 -1.23 -12.11 17.46
N LEU A 76 -1.07 -13.31 16.93
CA LEU A 76 -1.44 -14.58 17.58
C LEU A 76 -0.15 -15.27 18.05
#